data_AF-B9WMK9-F1
#
_entry.id   AF-B9WMK9-F1
#
_cell.length_a   1.000
_cell.length_b   1.000
_cell.length_c   1.000
_cell.angle_alpha   90.00
_cell.angle_beta   90.00
_cell.angle_gamma   90.00
#
_symmetry.space_group_name_H-M   'P 1'
#
loop_
_entity.id
_entity.type
_entity.pdbx_description
1 polymer ?
#
loop_
_entity_poly.entity_id
_entity_poly.type
_entity_poly.pdbx_seq_one_letter_code
_entity_poly.pdbx_strand_id
1 'polypeptide(L)'
;MVYSKSLVIAALISIISPWVWIGFQNARHFEIKPVKSIPVSISFEKDSEYFNFPDLVTATQIQIDNELRYITNSSVSVQLVDNLNGFKNHTKYSIELVLARDNSLGISSDGLKGYVLYSYEAIHSNDLPYLIVQTILYHLLKFEIQLDETAV
;
A
#
# COMPACT_ATOMS: atom_id res chain seq x y z
N MET A 1 -12.98 68.27 1.19
CA MET A 1 -13.67 66.97 1.05
C MET A 1 -13.00 65.99 1.99
N VAL A 2 -13.59 65.74 3.16
CA VAL A 2 -13.05 64.79 4.16
C VAL A 2 -13.73 63.46 3.92
N TYR A 3 -13.09 62.55 3.19
CA TYR A 3 -13.58 61.17 3.08
C TYR A 3 -13.44 60.52 4.46
N SER A 4 -14.57 60.00 5.00
CA SER A 4 -14.53 59.27 6.26
C SER A 4 -13.75 57.98 6.04
N LYS A 5 -12.81 57.68 6.95
CA LYS A 5 -11.90 56.51 6.86
C LYS A 5 -12.67 55.19 6.68
N SER A 6 -13.91 55.12 7.17
CA SER A 6 -14.81 53.96 7.05
C SER A 6 -15.21 53.65 5.61
N LEU A 7 -15.43 54.67 4.77
CA LEU A 7 -15.89 54.49 3.39
C LEU A 7 -14.77 53.96 2.47
N VAL A 8 -13.53 54.33 2.77
CA VAL A 8 -12.33 53.83 2.06
C VAL A 8 -12.08 52.35 2.35
N ILE A 9 -12.29 51.92 3.60
CA ILE A 9 -12.11 50.53 4.02
C ILE A 9 -13.16 49.62 3.34
N ALA A 10 -14.43 50.06 3.27
CA ALA A 10 -15.48 49.30 2.61
C ALA A 10 -15.22 49.09 1.10
N ALA A 11 -14.69 50.11 0.41
CA ALA A 11 -14.31 50.00 -0.99
C ALA A 11 -13.14 49.03 -1.21
N LEU A 12 -12.13 49.04 -0.33
CA LEU A 12 -11.01 48.09 -0.41
C LEU A 12 -11.47 46.64 -0.21
N ILE A 13 -12.40 46.39 0.72
CA ILE A 13 -12.93 45.04 0.97
C ILE A 13 -13.70 44.53 -0.26
N SER A 14 -14.46 45.36 -0.96
CA SER A 14 -15.22 44.90 -2.15
C SER A 14 -14.34 44.60 -3.36
N ILE A 15 -13.17 45.25 -3.46
CA ILE A 15 -12.21 45.01 -4.55
C ILE A 15 -11.43 43.72 -4.30
N ILE A 16 -11.11 43.41 -3.04
CA ILE A 16 -10.25 42.28 -2.67
C ILE A 16 -11.08 41.00 -2.42
N SER A 17 -12.34 41.12 -1.99
CA SER A 17 -13.20 39.96 -1.69
C SER A 17 -13.41 38.97 -2.84
N PRO A 18 -13.50 39.36 -4.13
CA PRO A 18 -13.63 38.40 -5.22
C PRO A 18 -12.37 37.55 -5.39
N TRP A 19 -11.18 38.15 -5.23
CA TRP A 19 -9.89 37.46 -5.37
C TRP A 19 -9.61 36.54 -4.20
N VAL A 20 -9.98 36.94 -2.97
CA VAL A 20 -9.88 36.08 -1.78
C VAL A 20 -10.84 34.90 -1.89
N TRP A 21 -12.05 35.11 -2.42
CA TRP A 21 -13.00 34.02 -2.65
C TRP A 21 -12.48 33.05 -3.70
N ILE A 22 -11.95 33.52 -4.84
CA ILE A 22 -11.35 32.67 -5.88
C ILE A 22 -10.15 31.88 -5.35
N GLY A 23 -9.26 32.51 -4.58
CA GLY A 23 -8.13 31.84 -3.93
C GLY A 23 -8.58 30.77 -2.92
N PHE A 24 -9.66 31.03 -2.19
CA PHE A 24 -10.24 30.09 -1.24
C PHE A 24 -10.98 28.91 -1.91
N GLN A 25 -11.61 29.12 -3.07
CA GLN A 25 -12.17 28.04 -3.87
C GLN A 25 -11.06 27.13 -4.44
N ASN A 26 -9.97 27.71 -4.94
CA ASN A 26 -8.83 26.95 -5.46
C ASN A 26 -8.13 26.11 -4.38
N ALA A 27 -8.06 26.60 -3.14
CA ALA A 27 -7.52 25.84 -2.00
C ALA A 27 -8.43 24.69 -1.54
N ARG A 28 -9.72 24.71 -1.90
CA ARG A 28 -10.71 23.67 -1.52
C ARG A 28 -10.78 22.50 -2.50
N HIS A 29 -10.11 22.56 -3.65
CA HIS A 29 -9.99 21.43 -4.59
C HIS A 29 -8.74 20.58 -4.32
N PHE A 30 -8.43 20.34 -3.05
CA PHE A 30 -7.59 19.22 -2.67
C PHE A 30 -8.48 17.96 -2.73
N GLU A 31 -8.60 17.36 -3.91
CA GLU A 31 -9.21 16.04 -4.05
C GLU A 31 -8.37 15.04 -3.24
N ILE A 32 -8.84 14.68 -2.04
CA ILE A 32 -8.31 13.54 -1.29
C ILE A 32 -8.72 12.30 -2.09
N LYS A 33 -7.84 11.82 -2.98
CA LYS A 33 -8.06 10.54 -3.67
C LYS A 33 -8.28 9.46 -2.58
N PRO A 34 -9.39 8.70 -2.62
CA PRO A 34 -9.63 7.68 -1.62
C PRO A 34 -8.53 6.62 -1.71
N VAL A 35 -7.90 6.29 -0.58
CA VAL A 35 -6.84 5.28 -0.53
C VAL A 35 -7.45 3.91 -0.82
N LYS A 36 -7.04 3.27 -1.91
CA LYS A 36 -7.45 1.93 -2.28
C LYS A 36 -6.60 0.92 -1.51
N SER A 37 -7.20 0.28 -0.50
CA SER A 37 -6.53 -0.79 0.25
C SER A 37 -6.73 -2.16 -0.42
N ILE A 38 -5.63 -2.86 -0.69
CA ILE A 38 -5.60 -4.20 -1.28
C ILE A 38 -5.22 -5.22 -0.20
N PRO A 39 -6.16 -6.05 0.27
CA PRO A 39 -5.87 -7.07 1.26
C PRO A 39 -5.18 -8.29 0.62
N VAL A 40 -4.08 -8.73 1.20
CA VAL A 40 -3.31 -9.93 0.79
C VAL A 40 -3.18 -10.85 1.98
N SER A 41 -3.72 -12.07 1.90
CA SER A 41 -3.58 -13.05 2.97
C SER A 41 -2.26 -13.78 2.87
N ILE A 42 -1.67 -14.11 4.03
CA ILE A 42 -0.44 -14.90 4.12
C ILE A 42 -0.69 -16.16 4.96
N SER A 43 -0.37 -17.32 4.40
CA SER A 43 -0.58 -18.62 5.06
C SER A 43 0.52 -19.61 4.71
N PHE A 44 0.69 -20.63 5.54
CA PHE A 44 1.50 -21.79 5.16
C PHE A 44 0.76 -22.69 4.18
N GLU A 45 1.50 -23.33 3.27
CA GLU A 45 0.97 -24.43 2.50
C GLU A 45 0.55 -25.58 3.43
N LYS A 46 -0.54 -26.26 3.06
CA LYS A 46 -1.24 -27.25 3.90
C LYS A 46 -0.33 -28.38 4.42
N ASP A 47 0.68 -28.74 3.63
CA ASP A 47 1.60 -29.85 3.89
C ASP A 47 3.02 -29.37 4.27
N SER A 48 3.21 -28.06 4.48
CA SER A 48 4.49 -27.47 4.91
C SER A 48 4.68 -27.62 6.42
N GLU A 49 5.95 -27.63 6.85
CA GLU A 49 6.30 -27.44 8.26
C GLU A 49 5.76 -26.10 8.77
N TYR A 50 5.10 -26.14 9.93
CA TYR A 50 4.55 -24.96 10.59
C TYR A 50 5.62 -24.35 11.49
N PHE A 51 6.24 -23.26 11.03
CA PHE A 51 7.09 -22.43 11.88
C PHE A 51 6.24 -21.38 12.60
N ASN A 52 6.64 -21.04 13.82
CA ASN A 52 6.10 -19.89 14.51
C ASN A 52 6.96 -18.66 14.18
N PHE A 53 6.45 -17.77 13.34
CA PHE A 53 7.07 -16.49 13.05
C PHE A 53 6.26 -15.35 13.68
N PRO A 54 6.56 -14.96 14.94
CA PRO A 54 5.69 -14.09 15.74
C PRO A 54 5.55 -12.67 15.19
N ASP A 55 6.54 -12.20 14.43
CA ASP A 55 6.62 -10.84 13.92
C ASP A 55 6.63 -10.76 12.38
N LEU A 56 6.61 -11.89 11.67
CA LEU A 56 6.78 -11.94 10.21
C LEU A 56 5.78 -11.03 9.49
N VAL A 57 4.50 -11.10 9.85
CA VAL A 57 3.46 -10.28 9.21
C VAL A 57 3.71 -8.79 9.48
N THR A 58 4.06 -8.43 10.71
CA THR A 58 4.34 -7.04 11.09
C THR A 58 5.59 -6.51 10.39
N ALA A 59 6.68 -7.27 10.38
CA ALA A 59 7.93 -6.90 9.71
C ALA A 59 7.73 -6.74 8.19
N THR A 60 7.00 -7.67 7.57
CA THR A 60 6.67 -7.61 6.15
C THR A 60 5.77 -6.40 5.84
N GLN A 61 4.78 -6.10 6.67
CA GLN A 61 3.92 -4.93 6.49
C GLN A 61 4.73 -3.62 6.54
N ILE A 62 5.65 -3.48 7.50
CA ILE A 62 6.53 -2.31 7.59
C ILE A 62 7.36 -2.16 6.31
N GLN A 63 7.89 -3.28 5.79
CA GLN A 63 8.69 -3.26 4.58
C GLN A 63 7.85 -2.92 3.34
N ILE A 64 6.62 -3.45 3.22
CA ILE A 64 5.66 -3.09 2.18
C ILE A 64 5.35 -1.59 2.23
N ASP A 65 5.03 -1.06 3.41
CA ASP A 65 4.66 0.35 3.60
C ASP A 65 5.81 1.30 3.26
N ASN A 66 7.04 0.88 3.49
CA ASN A 66 8.23 1.62 3.10
C ASN A 66 8.47 1.53 1.59
N GLU A 67 8.40 0.33 1.02
CA GLU A 67 8.71 0.07 -0.39
C GLU A 67 7.69 0.72 -1.34
N LEU A 68 6.40 0.70 -0.98
CA LEU A 68 5.33 1.32 -1.78
C LEU A 68 5.58 2.80 -2.07
N ARG A 69 6.23 3.52 -1.14
CA ARG A 69 6.59 4.94 -1.32
C ARG A 69 7.56 5.20 -2.47
N TYR A 70 8.31 4.18 -2.87
CA TYR A 70 9.29 4.25 -3.96
C TYR A 70 8.74 3.69 -5.28
N ILE A 71 7.75 2.80 -5.20
CA ILE A 71 7.18 2.14 -6.39
C ILE A 71 5.99 2.90 -6.96
N THR A 72 5.21 3.63 -6.16
CA THR A 72 4.05 4.37 -6.67
C THR A 72 3.83 5.70 -5.93
N ASN A 73 3.39 6.71 -6.67
CA ASN A 73 2.88 7.97 -6.11
C ASN A 73 1.36 7.93 -5.85
N SER A 74 0.72 6.81 -6.15
CA SER A 74 -0.72 6.64 -6.06
C SER A 74 -1.19 6.35 -4.64
N SER A 75 -2.48 6.59 -4.38
CA SER A 75 -3.10 6.32 -3.08
C SER A 75 -3.45 4.83 -2.92
N VAL A 76 -2.50 3.93 -3.20
CA VAL A 76 -2.66 2.48 -2.97
C VAL A 76 -1.98 2.10 -1.67
N SER A 77 -2.69 1.34 -0.84
CA SER A 77 -2.11 0.66 0.31
C SER A 77 -2.28 -0.84 0.15
N VAL A 78 -1.33 -1.60 0.65
CA VAL A 78 -1.41 -3.06 0.71
C VAL A 78 -1.53 -3.45 2.18
N GLN A 79 -2.50 -4.29 2.50
CA GLN A 79 -2.75 -4.73 3.88
C GLN A 79 -2.58 -6.24 3.97
N LEU A 80 -1.61 -6.69 4.77
CA LEU A 80 -1.43 -8.10 5.05
C LEU A 80 -2.49 -8.62 6.02
N VAL A 81 -3.04 -9.78 5.71
CA VAL A 81 -3.99 -10.51 6.55
C VAL A 81 -3.30 -11.77 7.06
N ASP A 82 -3.05 -11.82 8.37
CA ASP A 82 -2.39 -12.95 9.04
C ASP A 82 -3.30 -14.18 9.09
N ASN A 83 -2.92 -15.21 8.33
CA ASN A 83 -3.53 -16.54 8.36
C ASN A 83 -2.49 -17.63 8.74
N LEU A 84 -1.37 -17.27 9.37
CA LEU A 84 -0.30 -18.23 9.74
C LEU A 84 -0.74 -19.19 10.84
N ASN A 85 -1.63 -18.74 11.74
CA ASN A 85 -2.13 -19.51 12.88
C ASN A 85 -3.32 -20.44 12.55
N GLY A 86 -3.58 -20.72 11.27
CA GLY A 86 -4.62 -21.66 10.83
C GLY A 86 -6.03 -21.07 10.69
N PHE A 87 -6.25 -19.81 11.09
CA PHE A 87 -7.46 -19.07 10.71
C PHE A 87 -7.34 -18.64 9.24
N LYS A 88 -8.34 -18.94 8.41
CA LYS A 88 -8.28 -18.62 6.97
C LYS A 88 -9.28 -17.53 6.60
N ASN A 89 -8.83 -16.28 6.65
CA ASN A 89 -9.53 -15.19 5.97
C ASN A 89 -9.19 -15.21 4.48
N HIS A 90 -10.17 -15.58 3.66
CA HIS A 90 -10.01 -15.57 2.21
C HIS A 90 -10.05 -14.16 1.65
N THR A 91 -8.93 -13.72 1.08
CA THR A 91 -8.78 -12.47 0.33
C THR A 91 -8.66 -12.79 -1.16
N LYS A 92 -8.86 -11.79 -2.03
CA LYS A 92 -8.68 -11.96 -3.47
C LYS A 92 -7.25 -12.40 -3.82
N TYR A 93 -6.26 -11.81 -3.18
CA TYR A 93 -4.84 -12.12 -3.35
C TYR A 93 -4.32 -12.90 -2.16
N SER A 94 -3.50 -13.91 -2.38
CA SER A 94 -2.94 -14.74 -1.30
C SER A 94 -1.48 -15.08 -1.54
N ILE A 95 -0.73 -15.28 -0.46
CA ILE A 95 0.64 -15.78 -0.44
C ILE A 95 0.68 -17.08 0.35
N GLU A 96 1.21 -18.12 -0.28
CA GLU A 96 1.51 -19.40 0.37
C GLU A 96 3.02 -19.52 0.62
N LEU A 97 3.37 -19.69 1.88
CA LEU A 97 4.73 -19.95 2.33
C LEU A 97 4.98 -21.46 2.26
N VAL A 98 6.01 -21.86 1.50
CA VAL A 98 6.39 -23.25 1.27
C VAL A 98 7.84 -23.44 1.69
N LEU A 99 8.09 -24.34 2.65
CA LEU A 99 9.47 -24.72 2.96
C LEU A 99 10.04 -25.54 1.79
N ALA A 100 11.18 -25.11 1.27
CA ALA A 100 11.86 -25.74 0.15
C ALA A 100 13.38 -25.77 0.37
N ARG A 101 14.11 -26.45 -0.53
CA ARG A 101 15.57 -26.51 -0.47
C ARG A 101 16.22 -25.16 -0.80
N ASP A 102 15.69 -24.48 -1.81
CA ASP A 102 16.24 -23.24 -2.34
C ASP A 102 15.15 -22.16 -2.38
N ASN A 103 15.57 -20.90 -2.25
CA ASN A 103 14.66 -19.77 -2.31
C ASN A 103 14.15 -19.58 -3.74
N SER A 104 12.84 -19.53 -3.93
CA SER A 104 12.23 -19.21 -5.22
C SER A 104 10.85 -18.61 -5.05
N LEU A 105 10.38 -17.91 -6.09
CA LEU A 105 9.09 -17.25 -6.10
C LEU A 105 8.26 -17.82 -7.25
N GLY A 106 6.96 -17.97 -7.03
CA GLY A 106 6.02 -18.43 -8.04
C GLY A 106 4.73 -17.63 -8.00
N ILE A 107 4.02 -17.58 -9.12
CA ILE A 107 2.67 -17.02 -9.22
C ILE A 107 1.79 -18.08 -9.88
N SER A 108 0.57 -18.25 -9.37
CA SER A 108 -0.43 -19.13 -9.96
C SER A 108 -0.84 -18.64 -11.35
N SER A 109 -1.36 -19.54 -12.18
CA SER A 109 -1.79 -19.21 -13.55
C SER A 109 -2.92 -18.16 -13.61
N ASP A 110 -3.71 -18.03 -12.55
CA ASP A 110 -4.76 -17.01 -12.42
C ASP A 110 -4.24 -15.65 -11.93
N GLY A 111 -2.97 -15.56 -11.52
CA GLY A 111 -2.37 -14.32 -11.01
C GLY A 111 -2.88 -13.87 -9.64
N LEU A 112 -3.64 -14.71 -8.92
CA LEU A 112 -4.25 -14.34 -7.63
C LEU A 112 -3.51 -14.94 -6.43
N LYS A 113 -2.59 -15.86 -6.65
CA LYS A 113 -1.82 -16.51 -5.59
C LYS A 113 -0.33 -16.45 -5.90
N GLY A 114 0.45 -16.02 -4.92
CA GLY A 114 1.90 -16.12 -4.93
C GLY A 114 2.39 -17.25 -4.04
N TYR A 115 3.50 -17.84 -4.43
CA TYR A 115 4.21 -18.87 -3.69
C TYR A 115 5.58 -18.33 -3.32
N VAL A 116 5.89 -18.35 -2.04
CA VAL A 116 7.23 -18.02 -1.52
C VAL A 116 7.84 -19.33 -1.04
N LEU A 117 8.71 -19.89 -1.86
CA LEU A 117 9.50 -21.06 -1.50
C LEU A 117 10.73 -20.53 -0.75
N TYR A 118 10.85 -20.89 0.52
CA TYR A 118 11.92 -20.41 1.39
C TYR A 118 12.70 -21.58 1.99
N SER A 119 14.00 -21.37 2.17
CA SER A 119 14.93 -22.33 2.78
C SER A 119 15.16 -22.04 4.26
N TYR A 120 15.75 -22.98 4.99
CA TYR A 120 16.18 -22.74 6.38
C TYR A 120 17.21 -21.61 6.46
N GLU A 121 18.06 -21.47 5.45
CA GLU A 121 19.01 -20.38 5.33
C GLU A 121 18.31 -19.03 5.33
N ALA A 122 17.20 -18.89 4.58
CA ALA A 122 16.40 -17.67 4.54
C ALA A 122 15.73 -17.34 5.89
N ILE A 123 15.38 -18.38 6.67
CA ILE A 123 14.90 -18.18 8.05
C ILE A 123 16.04 -17.64 8.92
N HIS A 124 17.22 -18.28 8.85
CA HIS A 124 18.37 -17.91 9.65
C HIS A 124 18.92 -16.50 9.33
N SER A 125 18.85 -16.08 8.07
CA SER A 125 19.24 -14.73 7.64
C SER A 125 18.15 -13.67 7.81
N ASN A 126 16.93 -14.06 8.22
CA ASN A 126 15.76 -13.18 8.32
C ASN A 126 15.36 -12.52 6.98
N ASP A 127 15.44 -13.28 5.88
CA ASP A 127 15.15 -12.80 4.53
C ASP A 127 13.68 -12.96 4.13
N LEU A 128 12.89 -13.68 4.93
CA LEU A 128 11.46 -13.94 4.67
C LEU A 128 10.65 -12.67 4.36
N PRO A 129 10.72 -11.59 5.18
CA PRO A 129 9.99 -10.35 4.87
C PRO A 129 10.32 -9.80 3.47
N TYR A 130 11.60 -9.81 3.10
CA TYR A 130 12.06 -9.36 1.80
C TYR A 130 11.49 -10.22 0.67
N LEU A 131 11.57 -11.54 0.77
CA LEU A 131 11.05 -12.46 -0.25
C LEU A 131 9.53 -12.29 -0.46
N ILE A 132 8.79 -12.11 0.65
CA ILE A 132 7.35 -11.87 0.59
C ILE A 132 7.03 -10.53 -0.06
N VAL A 133 7.72 -9.44 0.32
CA VAL A 133 7.55 -8.11 -0.29
C VAL A 133 7.80 -8.18 -1.80
N GLN A 134 8.90 -8.82 -2.21
CA GLN A 134 9.24 -8.99 -3.61
C GLN A 134 8.15 -9.74 -4.39
N THR A 135 7.58 -10.77 -3.78
CA THR A 135 6.50 -11.54 -4.39
C THR A 135 5.23 -10.71 -4.51
N ILE A 136 4.86 -9.98 -3.45
CA ILE A 136 3.62 -9.20 -3.43
C ILE A 136 3.70 -8.01 -4.39
N LEU A 137 4.70 -7.14 -4.24
CA LEU A 137 4.72 -5.86 -4.94
C LEU A 137 5.19 -5.97 -6.39
N TYR A 138 6.19 -6.81 -6.66
CA TYR A 138 6.83 -6.86 -7.97
C TYR A 138 6.29 -7.96 -8.89
N HIS A 139 5.51 -8.90 -8.34
CA HIS A 139 4.96 -10.02 -9.11
C HIS A 139 3.44 -10.08 -9.00
N LEU A 140 2.90 -10.25 -7.80
CA LEU A 140 1.46 -10.49 -7.58
C LEU A 140 0.60 -9.26 -7.88
N LEU A 141 1.00 -8.08 -7.41
CA LEU A 141 0.25 -6.83 -7.54
C LEU A 141 0.84 -5.87 -8.58
N LYS A 142 1.78 -6.36 -9.40
CA LYS A 142 2.52 -5.53 -10.35
C LYS A 142 1.58 -4.71 -11.25
N PHE A 143 0.53 -5.34 -11.76
CA PHE A 143 -0.41 -4.67 -12.66
C PHE A 143 -1.32 -3.69 -11.94
N GLU A 144 -1.80 -4.04 -10.75
CA GLU A 144 -2.66 -3.18 -9.93
C GLU A 144 -1.95 -1.90 -9.50
N ILE A 145 -0.65 -2.00 -9.19
CA ILE A 145 0.19 -0.86 -8.81
C ILE A 145 0.48 0.00 -10.05
N GLN A 146 0.88 -0.59 -11.18
CA GLN A 146 1.17 0.15 -12.42
C GLN A 146 -0.03 0.85 -13.04
N LEU A 147 -1.22 0.23 -13.00
CA LEU A 147 -2.43 0.82 -13.56
C LEU A 147 -2.80 2.15 -12.90
N ASP A 148 -2.49 2.30 -11.61
CA ASP A 148 -2.81 3.51 -10.86
C ASP A 148 -1.79 4.65 -11.10
N GLU A 149 -0.57 4.34 -11.56
CA GLU A 149 0.38 5.36 -12.03
C GLU A 149 -0.08 6.01 -13.34
N THR A 150 -0.70 5.25 -14.23
CA THR A 150 -1.14 5.72 -15.55
C THR A 150 -2.48 6.45 -15.56
N ALA A 151 -3.20 6.44 -14.44
CA ALA A 151 -4.49 7.10 -14.27
C ALA A 151 -4.38 8.56 -13.79
N VAL A 152 -3.19 9.17 -13.89
CA VAL A 152 -2.88 10.58 -13.58
C VAL A 152 -2.66 11.36 -14.87
#